data_AF-A0A2M8IZN9-F1
#
_entry.id   AF-A0A2M8IZN9-F1
#
_cell.length_a   1.000
_cell.length_b   1.000
_cell.length_c   1.000
_cell.angle_alpha   90.00
_cell.angle_beta   90.00
_cell.angle_gamma   90.00
#
_symmetry.space_group_name_H-M   'P 1'
#
loop_
_entity.id
_entity.type
_entity.pdbx_description
1 polymer ?
#
loop_
_entity_poly.entity_id
_entity_poly.type
_entity_poly.pdbx_seq_one_letter_code
_entity_poly.pdbx_strand_id
1 'polypeptide(L)'
;PAAARHSALRQVAGGFAFQLSNPKAIFFWIAIASVGALHTVSPAALLLFLAGAFAISFGGHAGWALLLSSAPFRRLYARARRGVETALGCFFALTALKLAAARP
;
A
#
# COMPACT_ATOMS: atom_id res chain seq x y z
N PRO A 1 7.06 23.07 -19.41
CA PRO A 1 6.32 21.85 -19.82
C PRO A 1 4.92 21.82 -19.20
N ALA A 2 3.89 21.95 -20.04
CA ALA A 2 2.49 21.98 -19.63
C ALA A 2 2.10 20.63 -19.02
N ALA A 3 2.04 20.57 -17.68
CA ALA A 3 1.42 19.46 -16.98
C ALA A 3 -0.05 19.42 -17.40
N ALA A 4 -0.40 18.46 -18.26
CA ALA A 4 -1.78 18.19 -18.62
C ALA A 4 -2.56 18.07 -17.31
N ARG A 5 -3.54 18.94 -17.09
CA ARG A 5 -4.42 18.88 -15.92
C ARG A 5 -5.24 17.59 -16.06
N HIS A 6 -4.73 16.48 -15.54
CA HIS A 6 -5.55 15.30 -15.35
C HIS A 6 -6.71 15.74 -14.44
N SER A 7 -7.94 15.61 -14.91
CA SER A 7 -9.14 15.81 -14.07
C SER A 7 -8.93 15.11 -12.74
N ALA A 8 -9.24 15.77 -11.62
CA ALA A 8 -9.05 15.22 -10.28
C ALA A 8 -9.67 13.82 -10.16
N LEU A 9 -10.81 13.60 -10.80
CA LEU A 9 -11.47 12.29 -10.88
C LEU A 9 -10.61 11.21 -11.53
N ARG A 10 -9.85 11.54 -12.58
CA ARG A 10 -8.95 10.60 -13.24
C ARG A 10 -7.75 10.22 -12.36
N GLN A 11 -7.27 11.15 -11.53
CA GLN A 11 -6.19 10.86 -10.57
C GLN A 11 -6.71 9.98 -9.43
N VAL A 12 -7.90 10.29 -8.90
CA VAL A 12 -8.57 9.47 -7.88
C VAL A 12 -8.86 8.07 -8.41
N ALA A 13 -9.44 7.95 -9.60
CA ALA A 13 -9.72 6.66 -10.23
C ALA A 13 -8.44 5.86 -10.50
N GLY A 14 -7.36 6.51 -10.95
CA GLY A 14 -6.07 5.85 -11.14
C GLY A 14 -5.48 5.31 -9.84
N GLY A 15 -5.50 6.11 -8.77
CA GLY A 15 -5.04 5.67 -7.45
C GLY A 15 -5.90 4.54 -6.88
N PHE A 16 -7.22 4.63 -7.04
CA PHE A 16 -8.14 3.58 -6.63
C PHE A 16 -7.90 2.27 -7.40
N ALA A 17 -7.76 2.33 -8.73
CA ALA A 17 -7.47 1.17 -9.55
C ALA A 17 -6.13 0.51 -9.20
N PHE A 18 -5.10 1.32 -8.92
CA PHE A 18 -3.80 0.83 -8.45
C PHE A 18 -3.91 0.05 -7.12
N GLN A 19 -4.74 0.53 -6.20
CA GLN A 19 -4.98 -0.15 -4.93
C GLN A 19 -5.77 -1.44 -5.11
N LEU A 20 -6.77 -1.43 -6.00
CA LEU A 20 -7.60 -2.59 -6.29
C LEU A 20 -6.83 -3.72 -6.99
N SER A 21 -5.86 -3.38 -7.84
CA SER A 21 -5.00 -4.34 -8.53
C SER A 21 -3.77 -4.78 -7.72
N ASN A 22 -3.62 -4.31 -6.48
CA ASN A 22 -2.46 -4.64 -5.64
C ASN A 22 -2.54 -6.10 -5.15
N PRO A 23 -1.65 -7.01 -5.63
CA PRO A 23 -1.73 -8.43 -5.27
C PRO A 23 -1.57 -8.67 -3.78
N LYS A 24 -0.77 -7.84 -3.08
CA LYS A 24 -0.61 -7.92 -1.62
C LYS A 24 -1.94 -7.70 -0.91
N ALA A 25 -2.70 -6.69 -1.34
CA ALA A 25 -3.99 -6.38 -0.74
C ALA A 25 -5.02 -7.50 -1.01
N ILE A 26 -5.06 -8.00 -2.25
CA ILE A 26 -5.94 -9.11 -2.64
C ILE A 26 -5.66 -10.34 -1.76
N PHE A 27 -4.40 -10.79 -1.68
CA PHE A 27 -4.05 -11.96 -0.87
C PHE A 27 -4.34 -11.77 0.62
N PHE A 28 -4.08 -10.58 1.15
CA PHE A 28 -4.38 -10.25 2.54
C PHE A 28 -5.88 -10.39 2.85
N TRP A 29 -6.76 -9.83 2.01
CA TRP A 29 -8.20 -9.91 2.23
C TRP A 29 -8.79 -11.30 1.98
N ILE A 30 -8.25 -12.06 1.01
CA ILE A 30 -8.61 -13.48 0.82
C ILE A 30 -8.27 -14.29 2.07
N ALA A 31 -7.10 -14.06 2.68
CA ALA A 31 -6.70 -14.75 3.90
C ALA A 31 -7.65 -14.44 5.06
N ILE A 32 -8.01 -13.17 5.28
CA ILE A 32 -8.99 -12.78 6.30
C ILE A 32 -10.36 -13.41 6.02
N ALA A 33 -10.85 -13.35 4.77
CA ALA A 33 -12.13 -13.93 4.39
C ALA A 33 -12.18 -15.46 4.60
N SER A 34 -11.04 -16.13 4.37
CA SER A 34 -10.88 -17.56 4.58
C SER A 34 -10.93 -17.93 6.06
N VAL A 35 -10.21 -17.18 6.91
CA VAL A 35 -10.26 -17.37 8.38
C VAL A 35 -11.66 -17.08 8.93
N GLY A 36 -12.35 -16.07 8.40
CA GLY A 36 -13.70 -15.71 8.81
C GLY A 36 -14.80 -16.65 8.31
N ALA A 37 -14.47 -17.68 7.53
CA ALA A 37 -15.42 -18.61 6.90
C ALA A 37 -16.62 -17.89 6.25
N LEU A 38 -16.38 -16.80 5.53
CA LEU A 38 -17.46 -15.89 5.07
C LEU A 38 -18.49 -16.52 4.12
N HIS A 39 -18.25 -17.75 3.64
CA HIS A 39 -19.22 -18.51 2.85
C HIS A 39 -20.34 -19.12 3.70
N THR A 40 -20.19 -19.17 5.03
CA THR A 40 -21.18 -19.73 5.96
C THR A 40 -21.97 -18.68 6.73
N VAL A 41 -21.67 -17.39 6.55
CA VAL A 41 -22.31 -16.31 7.30
C VAL A 41 -23.57 -15.80 6.61
N SER A 42 -24.44 -15.12 7.36
CA SER A 42 -25.64 -14.50 6.79
C SER A 42 -25.28 -13.38 5.79
N PRO A 43 -26.16 -13.07 4.82
CA PRO A 43 -25.92 -11.97 3.88
C PRO A 43 -25.68 -10.62 4.57
N ALA A 44 -26.37 -10.36 5.69
CA ALA A 44 -26.17 -9.14 6.48
C ALA A 44 -24.76 -9.07 7.10
N ALA A 45 -24.27 -10.19 7.63
CA ALA A 45 -22.92 -10.27 8.18
C ALA A 45 -21.85 -10.12 7.10
N LEU A 46 -22.07 -10.70 5.91
CA LEU A 46 -21.18 -10.52 4.76
C LEU A 46 -21.12 -9.04 4.32
N LEU A 47 -22.27 -8.36 4.22
CA LEU A 47 -22.31 -6.93 3.88
C LEU A 47 -21.60 -6.07 4.92
N LEU A 48 -21.78 -6.37 6.21
CA LEU A 48 -21.08 -5.69 7.29
C LEU A 48 -19.56 -5.88 7.19
N PHE A 49 -19.11 -7.11 6.91
CA PHE A 49 -17.69 -7.41 6.68
C PHE A 49 -17.14 -6.60 5.50
N LEU A 50 -17.82 -6.62 4.35
CA LEU A 50 -17.38 -5.90 3.15
C LEU A 50 -17.31 -4.39 3.38
N ALA A 51 -18.33 -3.81 4.02
CA ALA A 51 -18.37 -2.39 4.35
C ALA A 51 -17.25 -2.00 5.34
N GLY A 52 -17.03 -2.80 6.38
CA GLY A 52 -15.96 -2.57 7.36
C GLY A 52 -14.57 -2.71 6.75
N ALA A 53 -14.34 -3.76 5.96
CA ALA A 53 -13.09 -3.99 5.24
C ALA A 53 -12.77 -2.83 4.28
N PHE A 54 -13.78 -2.37 3.52
CA PHE A 54 -13.65 -1.21 2.66
C PHE A 54 -13.33 0.05 3.46
N ALA A 55 -14.08 0.34 4.53
CA ALA A 55 -13.89 1.54 5.34
C ALA A 55 -12.49 1.59 5.98
N ILE A 56 -12.01 0.48 6.56
CA ILE A 56 -10.68 0.40 7.16
C ILE A 56 -9.60 0.54 6.10
N SER A 57 -9.75 -0.15 4.96
CA SER A 57 -8.77 -0.08 3.86
C SER A 57 -8.72 1.32 3.26
N PHE A 58 -9.87 1.87 2.86
CA PHE A 58 -9.96 3.19 2.25
C PHE A 58 -9.48 4.26 3.22
N GLY A 59 -9.97 4.26 4.47
CA GLY A 59 -9.58 5.23 5.50
C GLY A 59 -8.11 5.15 5.85
N GLY A 60 -7.55 3.95 6.03
CA GLY A 60 -6.14 3.75 6.33
C GLY A 60 -5.23 4.25 5.20
N HIS A 61 -5.51 3.87 3.95
CA HIS A 61 -4.73 4.31 2.80
C HIS A 61 -4.88 5.80 2.52
N ALA A 62 -6.09 6.35 2.65
CA ALA A 62 -6.31 7.79 2.53
C ALA A 62 -5.58 8.57 3.63
N GLY A 63 -5.62 8.09 4.87
CA GLY A 63 -4.89 8.66 5.99
C GLY A 63 -3.39 8.72 5.73
N TRP A 64 -2.79 7.60 5.30
CA TRP A 64 -1.38 7.59 4.89
C TRP A 64 -1.12 8.49 3.70
N ALA A 65 -1.96 8.49 2.67
CA ALA A 65 -1.78 9.35 1.50
C ALA A 65 -1.77 10.83 1.90
N LEU A 66 -2.70 11.27 2.76
CA LEU A 66 -2.78 12.65 3.25
C LEU A 66 -1.58 13.00 4.13
N LEU A 67 -1.24 12.14 5.10
CA LEU A 67 -0.13 12.35 6.01
C LEU A 67 1.20 12.46 5.25
N LEU A 68 1.47 11.50 4.37
CA LEU A 68 2.74 11.41 3.63
C LEU A 68 2.83 12.47 2.52
N SER A 69 1.69 12.93 1.98
CA SER A 69 1.64 14.04 1.01
C SER A 69 1.72 15.43 1.66
N SER A 70 1.60 15.51 2.99
CA SER A 70 1.65 16.78 3.71
C SER A 70 3.01 17.49 3.52
N ALA A 71 3.00 18.82 3.51
CA ALA A 71 4.22 19.61 3.44
C ALA A 71 5.25 19.30 4.55
N PRO A 72 4.88 19.15 5.85
CA PRO A 72 5.85 18.82 6.89
C PRO A 72 6.47 17.43 6.67
N PHE A 73 5.67 16.42 6.32
CA PHE A 73 6.20 15.08 6.10
C PHE A 73 7.14 15.02 4.90
N ARG A 74 6.80 15.68 3.79
CA ARG A 74 7.68 15.77 2.62
C ARG A 74 9.03 16.43 2.94
N ARG A 75 9.03 17.48 3.78
CA ARG A 75 10.27 18.13 4.23
C ARG A 75 11.11 17.22 5.12
N LEU A 76 10.48 16.49 6.03
CA LEU A 76 11.15 15.50 6.87
C LEU A 76 11.77 14.38 6.03
N TYR A 77 10.99 13.81 5.11
CA TYR A 77 11.45 12.79 4.17
C TYR A 77 12.64 13.27 3.36
N ALA A 78 12.59 14.49 2.80
CA ALA A 78 13.70 15.03 2.01
C ALA A 78 15.02 15.12 2.80
N ARG A 79 14.96 15.44 4.10
CA ARG A 79 16.13 15.47 4.98
C ARG A 79 16.65 14.06 5.31
N ALA A 80 15.75 13.11 5.55
CA ALA A 80 16.11 11.74 5.89
C ALA A 80 16.51 10.87 4.67
N ARG A 81 16.13 11.30 3.46
CA ARG A 81 16.23 10.53 2.22
C ARG A 81 17.60 9.90 2.00
N ARG A 82 18.68 10.69 2.14
CA ARG A 82 20.05 10.20 1.91
C ARG A 82 20.41 9.07 2.89
N GLY A 83 20.01 9.17 4.14
CA GLY A 83 20.24 8.14 5.15
C GLY A 83 19.48 6.86 4.83
N VAL A 84 18.20 6.97 4.46
CA VAL A 84 17.35 5.83 4.06
C VAL A 84 17.92 5.13 2.83
N GLU A 85 18.27 5.87 1.78
CA GLU A 85 18.84 5.32 0.55
C GLU A 85 20.19 4.64 0.80
N THR A 86 21.04 5.22 1.66
CA THR A 86 22.32 4.60 2.04
C THR A 86 22.11 3.31 2.81
N ALA A 87 21.22 3.31 3.82
CA ALA A 87 20.95 2.13 4.62
C ALA A 87 20.36 0.98 3.79
N LEU A 88 19.37 1.27 2.94
CA LEU A 88 18.77 0.29 2.03
C LEU A 88 19.78 -0.21 1.00
N GLY A 89 20.56 0.69 0.41
CA GLY A 89 21.61 0.35 -0.55
C GLY A 89 22.65 -0.59 0.05
N CYS A 90 23.15 -0.28 1.24
CA CYS A 90 24.08 -1.15 1.97
C CYS A 90 23.44 -2.50 2.30
N PHE A 91 22.22 -2.51 2.84
CA PHE A 91 21.53 -3.75 3.18
C PHE A 91 21.34 -4.66 1.96
N PHE A 92 20.87 -4.11 0.83
CA PHE A 92 20.67 -4.87 -0.39
C PHE A 92 21.99 -5.33 -1.02
N ALA A 93 23.03 -4.49 -1.04
CA ALA A 93 24.34 -4.88 -1.54
C ALA A 93 24.93 -6.04 -0.72
N LEU A 94 24.88 -5.95 0.61
CA LEU A 94 25.36 -7.01 1.50
C LEU A 94 24.55 -8.31 1.33
N THR A 95 23.22 -8.20 1.22
CA THR A 95 22.35 -9.35 1.00
C THR A 95 22.62 -10.01 -0.36
N ALA A 96 22.85 -9.22 -1.41
CA ALA A 96 23.21 -9.72 -2.73
C ALA A 96 24.58 -10.43 -2.71
N LEU A 97 25.58 -9.86 -2.06
CA LEU A 97 26.89 -10.50 -1.90
C LEU A 97 26.78 -11.80 -1.10
N LYS A 98 26.00 -11.80 -0.01
CA LYS A 98 25.74 -13.00 0.79
C LYS A 98 25.06 -14.09 -0.05
N LEU A 99 24.06 -13.72 -0.87
CA LEU A 99 23.36 -14.66 -1.74
C LEU A 99 24.27 -15.20 -2.85
N ALA A 100 25.11 -14.34 -3.45
CA ALA A 100 26.07 -14.77 -4.47
C ALA A 100 27.18 -15.67 -3.92
N ALA A 101 27.58 -15.45 -2.65
CA ALA A 101 28.54 -16.31 -1.95
C ALA A 101 27.90 -17.56 -1.35
N ALA A 102 26.57 -17.59 -1.21
CA ALA A 102 25.84 -18.77 -0.78
C ALA A 102 25.97 -19.84 -1.87
N ARG A 103 26.67 -20.93 -1.55
CA ARG A 103 26.66 -22.13 -2.37
C ARG A 103 25.31 -22.84 -2.16
N PRO A 104 24.78 -23.51 -3.20
CA PRO A 104 23.55 -24.29 -3.07
C PRO A 104 23.67 -25.37 -1.98
#